data_AF-A0KWM9-F1
#
_entry.id   AF-A0KWM9-F1
#
_cell.length_a   1.000
_cell.length_b   1.000
_cell.length_c   1.000
_cell.angle_alpha   90.00
_cell.angle_beta   90.00
_cell.angle_gamma   90.00
#
_symmetry.space_group_name_H-M   'P 1'
#
loop_
_entity.id
_entity.type
_entity.pdbx_description
1 polymer ?
#
loop_
_entity_poly.entity_id
_entity_poly.type
_entity_poly.pdbx_seq_one_letter_code
_entity_poly.pdbx_strand_id
1 'polypeptide(L)'
;MAKSNLLLNNPFAKAPIVRLQGQPVLLFTEQHNSLLQALEAKKVTIFSECRSGFCGACKTRIISGSVSYLTEPLAELNADECLPCCCIPSEDLELDLSPEGAAVVTYSCGNRRAQTPSTRKTANLKAVPQQEVIED
;
A
#
# COMPACT_ATOMS: atom_id res chain seq x y z
N MET A 1 9.89 30.70 -3.96
CA MET A 1 8.83 30.51 -4.98
C MET A 1 8.05 29.27 -4.59
N ALA A 2 7.01 29.41 -3.79
CA ALA A 2 6.19 28.27 -3.35
C ALA A 2 5.28 27.87 -4.51
N LYS A 3 5.54 26.73 -5.15
CA LYS A 3 4.62 26.13 -6.11
C LYS A 3 3.36 25.76 -5.32
N SER A 4 2.34 26.59 -5.46
CA SER A 4 1.01 26.40 -4.91
C SER A 4 0.54 24.98 -5.22
N ASN A 5 0.29 24.24 -4.16
CA ASN A 5 -0.13 22.85 -4.16
C ASN A 5 -1.58 22.80 -4.69
N LEU A 6 -1.73 22.53 -5.99
CA LEU A 6 -3.00 22.66 -6.75
C LEU A 6 -4.11 21.68 -6.34
N LEU A 7 -3.85 20.79 -5.38
CA LEU A 7 -4.86 19.87 -4.83
C LEU A 7 -5.57 20.44 -3.59
N LEU A 8 -4.97 21.39 -2.87
CA LEU A 8 -5.56 21.96 -1.64
C LEU A 8 -6.66 23.00 -1.87
N ASN A 9 -6.83 23.52 -3.10
CA ASN A 9 -7.74 24.63 -3.38
C ASN A 9 -9.04 24.25 -4.09
N ASN A 10 -9.26 22.96 -4.41
CA ASN A 10 -10.48 22.57 -5.10
C ASN A 10 -11.00 21.20 -4.63
N PRO A 11 -11.97 21.16 -3.69
CA PRO A 11 -12.49 19.91 -3.10
C PRO A 11 -13.24 19.00 -4.09
N PHE A 12 -13.40 19.43 -5.35
CA PHE A 12 -14.04 18.67 -6.43
C PHE A 12 -13.06 18.08 -7.44
N ALA A 13 -11.74 18.21 -7.23
CA ALA A 13 -10.76 17.61 -8.11
C ALA A 13 -10.83 16.07 -8.04
N LYS A 14 -10.76 15.41 -9.21
CA LYS A 14 -10.73 13.94 -9.31
C LYS A 14 -9.50 13.43 -8.53
N ALA A 15 -9.74 12.53 -7.58
CA ALA A 15 -8.66 11.84 -6.87
C ALA A 15 -7.82 11.00 -7.86
N PRO A 16 -6.49 11.19 -7.91
CA PRO A 16 -5.64 10.44 -8.83
C PRO A 16 -5.54 8.97 -8.44
N ILE A 17 -5.51 8.10 -9.46
CA ILE A 17 -5.36 6.65 -9.30
C ILE A 17 -3.89 6.30 -9.37
N VAL A 18 -3.39 5.57 -8.37
CA VAL A 18 -2.02 5.04 -8.37
C VAL A 18 -2.06 3.56 -8.77
N ARG A 19 -1.30 3.23 -9.82
CA ARG A 19 -1.15 1.89 -10.39
C ARG A 19 0.25 1.36 -10.15
N LEU A 20 0.33 0.06 -9.87
CA LEU A 20 1.59 -0.68 -9.77
C LEU A 20 1.53 -1.82 -10.79
N GLN A 21 2.49 -1.88 -11.73
CA GLN A 21 2.53 -2.93 -12.78
C GLN A 21 1.19 -3.11 -13.51
N GLY A 22 0.55 -1.99 -13.93
CA GLY A 22 -0.76 -1.99 -14.57
C GLY A 22 -1.98 -2.21 -13.64
N GLN A 23 -1.80 -2.63 -12.39
CA GLN A 23 -2.90 -2.87 -11.45
C GLN A 23 -3.24 -1.62 -10.64
N PRO A 24 -4.52 -1.19 -10.55
CA PRO A 24 -4.92 -0.07 -9.72
C PRO A 24 -4.91 -0.47 -8.24
N VAL A 25 -4.03 0.14 -7.45
CA VAL A 25 -3.81 -0.24 -6.03
C VAL A 25 -4.54 0.70 -5.08
N LEU A 26 -4.54 2.01 -5.36
CA LEU A 26 -5.20 2.99 -4.52
C LEU A 26 -5.69 4.22 -5.27
N LEU A 27 -6.69 4.86 -4.68
CA LEU A 27 -7.08 6.23 -4.97
C LEU A 27 -6.40 7.13 -3.95
N PHE A 28 -5.62 8.09 -4.42
CA PHE A 28 -4.93 9.01 -3.53
C PHE A 28 -5.90 10.11 -3.08
N THR A 29 -6.13 10.19 -1.77
CA THR A 29 -7.01 11.17 -1.15
C THR A 29 -6.25 11.93 -0.07
N GLU A 30 -6.80 13.03 0.44
CA GLU A 30 -6.18 13.85 1.49
C GLU A 30 -6.06 13.16 2.87
N GLN A 31 -6.46 11.89 2.97
CA GLN A 31 -6.26 11.09 4.19
C GLN A 31 -4.78 10.77 4.47
N HIS A 32 -3.92 10.91 3.45
CA HIS A 32 -2.51 10.61 3.55
C HIS A 32 -1.69 11.82 3.15
N ASN A 33 -0.70 12.17 3.97
CA ASN A 33 0.12 13.34 3.74
C ASN A 33 1.13 13.12 2.60
N SER A 34 1.55 11.87 2.37
CA SER A 34 2.51 11.52 1.31
C SER A 34 2.12 10.24 0.59
N LEU A 35 2.64 10.07 -0.63
CA LEU A 35 2.45 8.87 -1.44
C LEU A 35 2.96 7.61 -0.73
N LEU A 36 4.08 7.70 -0.02
CA LEU A 36 4.62 6.62 0.82
C LEU A 36 3.59 6.15 1.84
N GLN A 37 2.96 7.06 2.58
CA GLN A 37 1.97 6.71 3.60
C GLN A 37 0.76 5.99 2.99
N ALA A 38 0.32 6.43 1.80
CA ALA A 38 -0.76 5.77 1.08
C ALA A 38 -0.39 4.34 0.63
N LEU A 39 0.84 4.16 0.14
CA LEU A 39 1.38 2.85 -0.26
C LEU A 39 1.53 1.90 0.95
N GLU A 40 2.09 2.38 2.05
CA GLU A 40 2.23 1.63 3.32
C GLU A 40 0.85 1.22 3.88
N ALA A 41 -0.15 2.10 3.80
CA ALA A 41 -1.52 1.80 4.21
C ALA A 41 -2.13 0.67 3.38
N LYS A 42 -1.75 0.55 2.10
CA LYS A 42 -2.10 -0.57 1.23
C LYS A 42 -1.19 -1.78 1.38
N LYS A 43 -0.24 -1.79 2.32
CA LYS A 43 0.73 -2.87 2.53
C LYS A 43 1.66 -3.11 1.33
N VAL A 44 1.86 -2.10 0.50
CA VAL A 44 2.89 -2.13 -0.54
C VAL A 44 4.25 -2.05 0.13
N THR A 45 5.14 -2.98 -0.22
CA THR A 45 6.50 -2.98 0.32
C THR A 45 7.33 -1.93 -0.39
N ILE A 46 7.78 -0.92 0.35
CA ILE A 46 8.68 0.11 -0.14
C ILE A 46 9.69 0.46 0.96
N PHE A 47 10.96 0.56 0.57
CA PHE A 47 12.02 0.89 1.50
C PHE A 47 12.07 2.41 1.75
N SER A 48 12.11 2.83 3.01
CA SER A 48 12.27 4.23 3.37
C SER A 48 12.83 4.38 4.79
N GLU A 49 13.80 5.29 4.96
CA GLU A 49 14.44 5.56 6.25
C GLU A 49 14.19 6.99 6.72
N CYS A 50 14.63 7.98 5.95
CA CYS A 50 14.63 9.38 6.37
C CYS A 50 13.26 10.07 6.34
N ARG A 51 12.31 9.58 5.53
CA ARG A 51 10.95 10.15 5.31
C ARG A 51 10.89 11.65 4.98
N SER A 52 12.02 12.26 4.62
CA SER A 52 12.17 13.71 4.44
C SER A 52 12.70 14.10 3.06
N GLY A 53 12.88 13.14 2.15
CA GLY A 53 13.41 13.40 0.80
C GLY A 53 14.91 13.69 0.73
N PHE A 54 15.65 13.46 1.82
CA PHE A 54 17.10 13.73 1.89
C PHE A 54 17.96 12.53 1.48
N CYS A 55 17.63 11.33 1.95
CA CYS A 55 18.47 10.13 1.80
C CYS A 55 18.35 9.43 0.45
N GLY A 56 17.30 9.70 -0.34
CA GLY A 56 17.07 9.02 -1.63
C GLY A 56 16.71 7.54 -1.55
N ALA A 57 16.61 6.94 -0.35
CA ALA A 57 16.39 5.51 -0.16
C ALA A 57 15.05 5.00 -0.72
N CYS A 58 14.02 5.84 -0.74
CA CYS A 58 12.71 5.50 -1.28
C CYS A 58 12.58 5.79 -2.78
N LYS A 59 13.69 5.95 -3.51
CA LYS A 59 13.67 6.20 -4.94
C LYS A 59 12.81 5.16 -5.66
N THR A 60 11.87 5.63 -6.47
CA THR A 60 10.94 4.80 -7.21
C THR A 60 10.82 5.33 -8.62
N ARG A 61 10.83 4.44 -9.61
CA ARG A 61 10.68 4.80 -11.00
C ARG A 61 9.21 5.03 -11.35
N ILE A 62 8.94 6.12 -12.05
CA ILE A 62 7.64 6.47 -12.64
C ILE A 62 7.61 5.93 -14.07
N ILE A 63 6.62 5.08 -14.36
CA ILE A 63 6.33 4.59 -15.71
C ILE A 63 5.46 5.60 -16.46
N SER A 64 4.46 6.17 -15.78
CA SER A 64 3.56 7.17 -16.36
C SER A 64 2.98 8.12 -15.29
N GLY A 65 2.62 9.33 -15.72
CA GLY A 65 2.07 10.37 -14.85
C GLY A 65 3.12 11.29 -14.22
N SER A 66 2.69 12.11 -13.27
CA SER A 66 3.52 13.10 -12.60
C SER A 66 3.20 13.21 -11.11
N VAL A 67 4.21 13.67 -10.36
CA VAL A 67 4.12 13.93 -8.93
C VAL A 67 4.48 15.37 -8.62
N SER A 68 3.88 15.89 -7.56
CA SER A 68 4.22 17.17 -6.94
C SER A 68 4.95 16.93 -5.63
N TYR A 69 6.01 17.66 -5.39
CA TYR A 69 6.78 17.55 -4.16
C TYR A 69 6.25 18.51 -3.10
N LEU A 70 6.07 18.01 -1.87
CA LEU A 70 5.72 18.82 -0.70
C LEU A 70 6.92 19.64 -0.22
N THR A 71 8.09 19.02 -0.30
CA THR A 71 9.39 19.60 0.06
C THR A 71 10.36 19.32 -1.06
N GLU A 72 11.18 20.31 -1.42
CA GLU A 72 12.17 20.17 -2.48
C GLU A 72 13.18 19.06 -2.11
N PRO A 73 13.28 17.99 -2.92
CA PRO A 73 14.16 16.87 -2.63
C PRO A 73 15.62 17.30 -2.80
N LEU A 74 16.49 16.87 -1.88
CA LEU A 74 17.93 17.09 -1.99
C LEU A 74 18.67 15.97 -2.72
N ALA A 75 18.03 14.81 -2.88
CA ALA A 75 18.59 13.69 -3.62
C ALA A 75 18.49 13.94 -5.14
N GLU A 76 19.49 13.45 -5.86
CA GLU A 76 19.49 13.48 -7.33
C GLU A 76 18.50 12.46 -7.89
N LEU A 77 17.57 12.94 -8.72
CA LEU A 77 16.50 12.17 -9.33
C LEU A 77 16.55 12.32 -10.85
N ASN A 78 16.36 11.21 -11.55
CA ASN A 78 16.09 11.24 -12.98
C ASN A 78 14.66 11.75 -13.24
N ALA A 79 14.40 12.15 -14.50
CA ALA A 79 13.08 12.65 -14.89
C ALA A 79 11.96 11.59 -14.74
N ASP A 80 12.32 10.31 -14.80
CA ASP A 80 11.44 9.16 -14.59
C ASP A 80 11.55 8.59 -13.17
N GLU A 81 12.05 9.35 -12.18
CA GLU A 81 12.17 8.91 -10.79
C GLU A 81 11.47 9.87 -9.83
N CYS A 82 10.97 9.32 -8.72
CA CYS A 82 10.39 10.09 -7.63
C CYS A 82 10.77 9.58 -6.24
N LEU A 83 10.46 10.38 -5.24
CA LEU A 83 10.58 10.03 -3.82
C LEU A 83 9.20 10.02 -3.17
N PRO A 84 8.56 8.84 -3.04
CA PRO A 84 7.23 8.70 -2.45
C PRO A 84 7.13 9.27 -1.04
N CYS A 85 8.25 9.38 -0.31
CA CYS A 85 8.24 9.91 1.05
C CYS A 85 7.86 11.40 1.16
N CYS A 86 8.11 12.20 0.12
CA CYS A 86 7.89 13.65 0.14
C CYS A 86 7.11 14.17 -1.07
N CYS A 87 6.45 13.28 -1.83
CA CYS A 87 5.64 13.66 -2.97
C CYS A 87 4.17 13.22 -2.82
N ILE A 88 3.33 13.87 -3.61
CA ILE A 88 1.92 13.56 -3.81
C ILE A 88 1.67 13.44 -5.32
N PRO A 89 0.83 12.51 -5.78
CA PRO A 89 0.47 12.41 -7.19
C PRO A 89 -0.35 13.64 -7.63
N SER A 90 0.01 14.27 -8.74
CA SER A 90 -0.78 15.35 -9.37
C SER A 90 -1.81 14.82 -10.37
N GLU A 91 -1.57 13.63 -10.92
CA GLU A 91 -2.43 12.94 -11.88
C GLU A 91 -2.38 11.42 -11.67
N ASP A 92 -3.09 10.66 -12.51
CA ASP A 92 -3.06 9.21 -12.48
C ASP A 92 -1.60 8.74 -12.71
N LEU A 93 -1.07 7.95 -11.76
CA LEU A 93 0.35 7.64 -11.63
C LEU A 93 0.57 6.14 -11.79
N GLU A 94 1.58 5.75 -12.56
CA GLU A 94 2.05 4.37 -12.65
C GLU A 94 3.49 4.26 -12.17
N LEU A 95 3.72 3.36 -11.21
CA LEU A 95 5.01 3.14 -10.59
C LEU A 95 5.54 1.74 -10.90
N ASP A 96 6.85 1.66 -11.09
CA ASP A 96 7.59 0.41 -11.22
C ASP A 96 7.89 -0.18 -9.83
N LEU A 97 6.84 -0.57 -9.12
CA LEU A 97 6.95 -1.27 -7.83
C LEU A 97 6.22 -2.59 -7.90
N SER A 98 6.73 -3.59 -7.19
CA SER A 98 6.02 -4.86 -7.03
C SER A 98 4.74 -4.65 -6.22
N PRO A 99 3.57 -5.10 -6.69
CA PRO A 99 2.34 -5.10 -5.90
C PRO A 99 2.32 -6.22 -4.84
N GLU A 100 3.44 -6.89 -4.59
CA GLU A 100 3.54 -7.99 -3.62
C GLU A 100 3.18 -7.50 -2.21
N GLY A 101 2.10 -8.06 -1.66
CA GLY A 101 1.54 -7.67 -0.36
C GLY A 101 0.50 -6.54 -0.43
N ALA A 102 0.30 -5.91 -1.59
CA ALA A 102 -0.70 -4.85 -1.73
C ALA A 102 -2.11 -5.40 -1.53
N ALA A 103 -2.89 -4.76 -0.66
CA ALA A 103 -4.32 -4.99 -0.53
C ALA A 103 -5.05 -4.40 -1.74
N VAL A 104 -4.86 -5.02 -2.91
CA VAL A 104 -5.57 -4.65 -4.14
C VAL A 104 -7.01 -5.07 -3.96
N VAL A 105 -7.91 -4.09 -3.82
CA VAL A 105 -9.35 -4.34 -3.74
C VAL A 105 -9.82 -4.69 -5.15
N THR A 106 -9.60 -5.95 -5.54
CA THR A 106 -10.25 -6.52 -6.72
C THR A 106 -11.64 -6.95 -6.28
N TYR A 107 -12.67 -6.37 -6.88
CA TYR A 107 -14.02 -6.89 -6.77
C TYR A 107 -14.05 -8.17 -7.60
N SER A 108 -13.87 -9.30 -6.93
CA SER A 108 -14.14 -10.61 -7.51
C SER A 108 -15.64 -10.72 -7.79
N CYS A 109 -16.13 -10.22 -8.92
CA CYS A 109 -17.37 -10.71 -9.50
C CYS A 109 -17.06 -12.06 -10.18
N GLY A 110 -16.73 -13.05 -9.35
CA GLY A 110 -16.28 -14.36 -9.76
C GLY A 110 -16.92 -15.43 -8.88
N ASN A 111 -18.09 -15.91 -9.32
CA ASN A 111 -18.57 -17.27 -9.17
C ASN A 111 -18.12 -18.04 -7.92
N ARG A 112 -18.97 -18.06 -6.86
CA ARG A 112 -18.86 -19.03 -5.77
C ARG A 112 -19.17 -20.43 -6.28
N ARG A 113 -18.18 -21.11 -6.87
CA ARG A 113 -18.15 -22.57 -6.85
C ARG A 113 -17.48 -22.99 -5.55
N ALA A 114 -18.34 -23.38 -4.61
CA ALA A 114 -17.98 -23.91 -3.31
C ALA A 114 -16.91 -25.00 -3.42
N GLN A 115 -15.82 -24.83 -2.68
CA GLN A 115 -15.00 -25.95 -2.23
C GLN A 115 -15.12 -26.00 -0.71
N THR A 116 -16.00 -26.88 -0.26
CA THR A 116 -16.10 -27.35 1.11
C THR A 116 -14.92 -28.27 1.40
N PRO A 117 -14.25 -28.16 2.56
CA PRO A 117 -13.48 -29.26 3.09
C PRO A 117 -14.47 -30.26 3.70
N SER A 118 -14.77 -31.33 2.97
CA SER A 118 -15.54 -32.50 3.40
C SER A 118 -14.55 -33.64 3.64
N THR A 119 -14.18 -33.98 4.87
CA THR A 119 -14.67 -35.12 5.68
C THR A 119 -13.50 -35.46 6.63
N ARG A 120 -13.64 -35.96 7.86
CA ARG A 120 -14.54 -36.98 8.45
C ARG A 120 -14.77 -36.59 9.93
N LYS A 121 -16.00 -36.57 10.47
CA LYS A 121 -16.68 -37.68 11.19
C LYS A 121 -15.67 -38.53 12.00
N THR A 122 -15.79 -38.76 13.31
CA THR A 122 -16.99 -39.01 14.13
C THR A 122 -16.55 -39.10 15.61
N ALA A 123 -17.42 -38.66 16.55
CA ALA A 123 -17.78 -39.22 17.87
C ALA A 123 -16.66 -39.72 18.82
N ASN A 124 -16.72 -39.71 20.16
CA ASN A 124 -17.79 -39.65 21.13
C ASN A 124 -17.11 -39.47 22.52
N LEU A 125 -17.91 -39.05 23.51
CA LEU A 125 -17.66 -38.94 24.94
C LEU A 125 -16.96 -40.17 25.59
N LYS A 126 -16.14 -39.89 26.61
CA LYS A 126 -16.19 -40.42 27.99
C LYS A 126 -15.05 -39.77 28.80
N ALA A 127 -15.35 -38.95 29.80
CA ALA A 127 -15.51 -39.30 31.22
C ALA A 127 -14.18 -39.24 32.03
N VAL A 128 -14.20 -38.32 33.00
CA VAL A 128 -13.41 -38.13 34.25
C VAL A 128 -13.06 -39.49 34.93
N PRO A 129 -11.89 -39.70 35.59
CA PRO A 129 -11.61 -39.10 36.90
C PRO A 129 -10.16 -38.76 37.29
N GLN A 130 -10.12 -38.07 38.44
CA GLN A 130 -9.02 -37.70 39.33
C GLN A 130 -8.15 -38.92 39.70
N GLN A 131 -6.84 -38.71 39.95
CA GLN A 131 -6.24 -38.67 41.30
C GLN A 131 -4.69 -38.71 41.24
N GLU A 132 -4.10 -38.03 42.22
CA GLU A 132 -2.76 -38.06 42.83
C GLU A 132 -1.77 -39.19 42.48
N VAL A 133 -0.48 -38.85 42.41
CA VAL A 133 0.61 -39.48 43.19
C VAL A 133 1.87 -38.59 43.21
N ILE A 134 2.66 -38.79 44.27
CA ILE A 134 3.80 -38.02 44.80
C ILE A 134 5.11 -38.80 44.51
N GLU A 135 6.26 -38.18 44.80
CA GLU A 135 7.66 -38.71 44.92
C GLU A 135 8.47 -38.72 43.60
N ASP A 136 9.75 -38.29 43.56
CA ASP A 136 10.80 -38.10 44.58
C ASP A 136 11.35 -36.65 44.65
#